data_AF-A0A1V6HZI9-F1
#
_entry.id   AF-A0A1V6HZI9-F1
#
_cell.length_a   1.000
_cell.length_b   1.000
_cell.length_c   1.000
_cell.angle_alpha   90.00
_cell.angle_beta   90.00
_cell.angle_gamma   90.00
#
_symmetry.space_group_name_H-M   'P 1'
#
loop_
_entity.id
_entity.type
_entity.pdbx_description
1 polymer ?
#
loop_
_entity_poly.entity_id
_entity_poly.type
_entity_poly.pdbx_seq_one_letter_code
_entity_poly.pdbx_strand_id
1 'polypeptide(L)'
;MTIEEAFTNPLIVEGMKKQGNSTENINKILEMMKEASAQMIKSAQTSNIKYEIGKFKQYPAVYFSLPIKPKIKKEKKKDRTIEIKNPDGTITKIQASGGGNDDRVKFPPDAFKKEDLPIGGKILQAIQVKNFLISGGLLTSLHCAPSGKLFCQSLTQFNTITKVTHDGGMTFIDHLIVPLNSCLEKEGYMNREEIEDMILKIISLLL
;
A
#
# COMPACT_ATOMS: atom_id res chain seq x y z
N MET A 1 -27.76 -1.77 10.26
CA MET A 1 -27.76 -2.03 8.81
C MET A 1 -26.39 -2.56 8.42
N THR A 2 -26.27 -3.88 8.31
CA THR A 2 -25.06 -4.50 7.76
C THR A 2 -25.00 -4.27 6.26
N ILE A 3 -23.81 -4.41 5.67
CA ILE A 3 -23.66 -4.33 4.20
C ILE A 3 -24.60 -5.35 3.53
N GLU A 4 -24.78 -6.52 4.13
CA GLU A 4 -25.70 -7.56 3.67
C GLU A 4 -27.17 -7.12 3.67
N GLU A 5 -27.63 -6.44 4.72
CA GLU A 5 -28.99 -5.87 4.81
C GLU A 5 -29.22 -4.76 3.79
N ALA A 6 -28.19 -3.99 3.43
CA ALA A 6 -28.29 -2.97 2.40
C ALA A 6 -28.46 -3.59 1.00
N PHE A 7 -27.66 -4.60 0.65
CA PHE A 7 -27.68 -5.21 -0.70
C PHE A 7 -28.81 -6.22 -0.93
N THR A 8 -29.52 -6.63 0.12
CA THR A 8 -30.78 -7.37 0.02
C THR A 8 -31.99 -6.45 -0.18
N ASN A 9 -31.80 -5.13 -0.12
CA ASN A 9 -32.85 -4.16 -0.36
C ASN A 9 -33.36 -4.25 -1.82
N PRO A 10 -34.69 -4.42 -2.04
CA PRO A 10 -35.29 -4.52 -3.36
C PRO A 10 -34.88 -3.39 -4.32
N LEU A 11 -34.70 -2.17 -3.80
CA LEU A 11 -34.34 -1.00 -4.60
C LEU A 11 -32.91 -1.09 -5.16
N ILE A 12 -31.99 -1.68 -4.41
CA ILE A 12 -30.60 -1.88 -4.85
C ILE A 12 -30.53 -3.01 -5.89
N VAL A 13 -31.27 -4.09 -5.66
CA VAL A 13 -31.38 -5.22 -6.60
C VAL A 13 -32.00 -4.78 -7.92
N GLU A 14 -33.01 -3.91 -7.89
CA GLU A 14 -33.64 -3.35 -9.09
C GLU A 14 -32.68 -2.40 -9.85
N GLY A 15 -31.88 -1.61 -9.12
CA GLY A 15 -30.81 -0.80 -9.70
C GLY A 15 -29.71 -1.62 -10.38
N MET A 16 -29.30 -2.73 -9.77
CA MET A 16 -28.31 -3.66 -10.36
C MET A 16 -28.83 -4.36 -11.61
N LYS A 17 -30.12 -4.71 -11.65
CA LYS A 17 -30.77 -5.27 -12.85
C LYS A 17 -30.85 -4.24 -13.98
N LYS A 18 -31.12 -2.96 -13.67
CA LYS A 18 -31.12 -1.85 -14.65
C LYS A 18 -29.73 -1.58 -15.24
N GLN A 19 -28.66 -1.95 -14.54
CA GLN A 19 -27.28 -1.88 -15.04
C GLN A 19 -26.84 -3.11 -15.87
N GLY A 20 -27.77 -4.02 -16.19
CA GLY A 20 -27.50 -5.17 -17.08
C GLY A 20 -26.88 -6.38 -16.39
N ASN A 21 -26.84 -6.42 -15.05
CA ASN A 21 -26.37 -7.61 -14.34
C ASN A 21 -27.44 -8.71 -14.31
N SER A 22 -27.05 -9.93 -14.67
CA SER A 22 -27.91 -11.12 -14.52
C SER A 22 -28.13 -11.44 -13.05
N THR A 23 -29.27 -12.07 -12.73
CA THR A 23 -29.63 -12.48 -11.36
C THR A 23 -28.57 -13.41 -10.74
N GLU A 24 -27.91 -14.24 -11.56
CA GLU A 24 -26.82 -15.12 -11.12
C GLU A 24 -25.56 -14.34 -10.73
N ASN A 25 -25.20 -13.29 -11.49
CA ASN A 25 -24.05 -12.44 -11.16
C ASN A 25 -24.30 -11.65 -9.86
N ILE A 26 -25.53 -11.16 -9.65
CA ILE A 26 -25.91 -10.47 -8.40
C ILE A 26 -25.76 -11.42 -7.20
N ASN A 27 -26.22 -12.67 -7.33
CA ASN A 27 -26.09 -13.68 -6.26
C ASN A 27 -24.62 -14.04 -5.99
N LYS A 28 -23.78 -14.13 -7.04
CA LYS A 28 -22.34 -14.40 -6.88
C LYS A 28 -21.61 -13.25 -6.17
N ILE A 29 -21.96 -12.00 -6.48
CA ILE A 29 -21.41 -10.82 -5.80
C ILE A 29 -21.83 -10.79 -4.33
N LEU A 30 -23.10 -11.13 -4.04
CA LEU A 30 -23.60 -11.21 -2.66
C LEU A 30 -22.85 -12.27 -1.85
N GLU A 31 -22.60 -13.46 -2.40
CA GLU A 31 -21.83 -14.51 -1.72
C GLU A 31 -20.38 -14.09 -1.48
N MET A 32 -19.70 -13.49 -2.47
CA MET A 32 -18.35 -12.96 -2.27
C MET A 32 -18.30 -11.87 -1.19
N MET A 33 -19.33 -11.03 -1.10
CA MET A 33 -19.42 -10.01 -0.06
C MET A 33 -19.67 -10.60 1.33
N LYS A 34 -20.48 -11.66 1.44
CA LYS A 34 -20.67 -12.41 2.70
C LYS A 34 -19.38 -13.07 3.18
N GLU A 35 -18.62 -13.66 2.27
CA GLU A 35 -17.32 -14.23 2.61
C GLU A 35 -16.35 -13.15 3.09
N ALA A 36 -16.29 -12.01 2.39
CA ALA A 36 -15.46 -10.88 2.77
C ALA A 36 -15.89 -10.25 4.10
N SER A 37 -17.20 -10.08 4.34
CA SER A 37 -17.75 -9.56 5.60
C SER A 37 -17.46 -10.51 6.76
N ALA A 38 -17.69 -11.82 6.58
CA ALA A 38 -17.41 -12.83 7.60
C ALA A 38 -15.91 -12.91 7.93
N GLN A 39 -15.04 -12.77 6.91
CA GLN A 39 -13.60 -12.71 7.10
C GLN A 39 -13.17 -11.43 7.84
N MET A 40 -13.79 -10.27 7.52
CA MET A 40 -13.57 -9.03 8.25
C MET A 40 -14.05 -9.12 9.71
N ILE A 41 -15.22 -9.71 9.97
CA ILE A 41 -15.78 -9.86 11.33
C ILE A 41 -14.90 -10.80 12.15
N LYS A 42 -14.51 -11.97 11.60
CA LYS A 42 -13.57 -12.88 12.27
C LYS A 42 -12.21 -12.21 12.53
N SER A 43 -11.72 -11.43 11.57
CA SER A 43 -10.49 -10.65 11.75
C SER A 43 -10.65 -9.59 12.85
N ALA A 44 -11.76 -8.86 12.89
CA ALA A 44 -12.01 -7.85 13.91
C ALA A 44 -12.12 -8.45 15.32
N GLN A 45 -12.83 -9.57 15.46
CA GLN A 45 -12.97 -10.32 16.72
C GLN A 45 -11.63 -10.88 17.22
N THR A 46 -10.76 -11.33 16.31
CA THR A 46 -9.43 -11.85 16.67
C THR A 46 -8.39 -10.76 16.91
N SER A 47 -8.61 -9.54 16.40
CA SER A 47 -7.62 -8.45 16.41
C SER A 47 -7.62 -7.64 17.71
N ASN A 48 -8.54 -7.83 18.66
CA ASN A 48 -8.58 -7.09 19.94
C ASN A 48 -8.29 -5.57 19.81
N ILE A 49 -8.85 -4.96 18.76
CA ILE A 49 -8.63 -3.55 18.44
C ILE A 49 -9.32 -2.72 19.52
N LYS A 50 -8.57 -1.84 20.20
CA LYS A 50 -9.12 -0.95 21.23
C LYS A 50 -9.23 0.46 20.68
N TYR A 51 -10.27 1.17 21.10
CA TYR A 51 -10.31 2.61 20.87
C TYR A 51 -9.55 3.34 21.97
N GLU A 52 -9.00 4.48 21.63
CA GLU A 52 -8.33 5.39 22.54
C GLU A 52 -8.78 6.81 22.24
N ILE A 53 -9.09 7.57 23.29
CA ILE A 53 -9.38 9.00 23.18
C ILE A 53 -8.07 9.73 23.44
N GLY A 54 -7.72 10.63 22.53
CA GLY A 54 -6.52 11.44 22.62
C GLY A 54 -6.73 12.79 21.98
N LYS A 55 -5.63 13.35 21.46
CA LYS A 55 -5.67 14.59 20.69
C LYS A 55 -4.99 14.38 19.34
N PHE A 56 -5.53 14.98 18.30
CA PHE A 56 -4.87 15.20 17.02
C PHE A 56 -4.43 16.66 17.00
N LYS A 57 -3.11 16.90 17.11
CA LYS A 57 -2.57 18.22 17.47
C LYS A 57 -3.22 18.73 18.77
N GLN A 58 -4.04 19.77 18.68
CA GLN A 58 -4.77 20.36 19.81
C GLN A 58 -6.25 19.90 19.90
N TYR A 59 -6.76 19.22 18.88
CA TYR A 59 -8.18 18.85 18.78
C TYR A 59 -8.45 17.49 19.43
N PRO A 60 -9.54 17.32 20.19
CA PRO A 60 -9.96 16.01 20.68
C PRO A 60 -10.12 15.02 19.51
N ALA A 61 -9.60 13.82 19.67
CA ALA A 61 -9.60 12.82 18.62
C ALA A 61 -9.79 11.40 19.16
N VAL A 62 -10.34 10.53 18.32
CA VAL A 62 -10.50 9.10 18.61
C VAL A 62 -9.59 8.31 17.69
N TYR A 63 -8.88 7.36 18.28
CA TYR A 63 -7.94 6.49 17.60
C TYR A 63 -8.33 5.02 17.79
N PHE A 64 -7.98 4.18 16.81
CA PHE A 64 -7.87 2.74 17.00
C PHE A 64 -6.41 2.39 17.24
N SER A 65 -6.17 1.74 18.38
CA SER A 65 -4.91 1.08 18.66
C SER A 65 -4.98 -0.32 18.07
N LEU A 66 -4.14 -0.56 17.06
CA LEU A 66 -3.95 -1.91 16.54
C LEU A 66 -3.16 -2.74 17.57
N PRO A 67 -3.46 -4.04 17.71
CA PRO A 67 -2.60 -4.92 18.48
C PRO A 67 -1.19 -4.91 17.88
N ILE A 68 -0.17 -4.94 18.74
CA ILE A 68 1.20 -5.13 18.29
C ILE A 68 1.25 -6.48 17.57
N LYS A 69 1.44 -6.48 16.25
CA LYS A 69 1.59 -7.73 15.51
C LYS A 69 2.76 -8.49 16.15
N PRO A 70 2.58 -9.77 16.53
CA PRO A 70 3.70 -10.56 17.02
C PRO A 70 4.80 -10.52 15.95
N LYS A 71 6.06 -10.38 16.37
CA LYS A 71 7.20 -10.47 15.46
C LYS A 71 7.16 -11.85 14.82
N ILE A 72 6.57 -11.94 13.63
CA ILE A 72 6.66 -13.13 12.79
C ILE A 72 8.15 -13.27 12.51
N LYS A 73 8.79 -14.29 13.08
CA LYS A 73 10.15 -14.65 12.71
C LYS A 73 10.09 -14.89 11.20
N LYS A 74 10.76 -14.04 10.42
CA LYS A 74 10.91 -14.28 8.98
C LYS A 74 11.51 -15.67 8.85
N GLU A 75 10.75 -16.63 8.32
CA GLU A 75 11.34 -17.90 7.91
C GLU A 75 12.50 -17.56 6.96
N LYS A 76 13.65 -18.20 7.15
CA LYS A 76 14.75 -18.10 6.18
C LYS A 76 14.14 -18.42 4.82
N LYS A 77 14.31 -17.52 3.84
CA LYS A 77 13.91 -17.79 2.46
C LYS A 77 14.44 -19.18 2.10
N LYS A 78 13.54 -20.13 1.82
CA LYS A 78 13.93 -21.44 1.30
C LYS A 78 14.77 -21.22 0.05
N ASP A 79 15.85 -21.99 -0.07
CA ASP A 79 16.71 -21.92 -1.24
C ASP A 79 15.88 -22.31 -2.47
N ARG A 80 15.62 -21.35 -3.36
CA ARG A 80 14.74 -21.57 -4.51
C ARG A 80 15.59 -22.10 -5.67
N THR A 81 16.04 -23.35 -5.56
CA THR A 81 16.72 -24.03 -6.67
C THR A 81 15.65 -24.65 -7.57
N ILE A 82 15.58 -24.19 -8.83
CA ILE A 82 14.75 -24.79 -9.87
C ILE A 82 15.58 -25.90 -10.52
N GLU A 83 15.06 -27.11 -10.55
CA GLU A 83 15.70 -28.22 -11.26
C GLU A 83 15.02 -28.39 -12.62
N ILE A 84 15.79 -28.20 -13.69
CA ILE A 84 15.36 -28.43 -15.07
C ILE A 84 15.96 -29.74 -15.53
N LYS A 85 15.11 -30.69 -15.91
CA LYS A 85 15.54 -31.96 -16.48
C LYS A 85 15.67 -31.81 -17.99
N ASN A 86 16.88 -31.96 -18.51
CA ASN A 86 17.17 -31.85 -19.92
C ASN A 86 16.77 -33.13 -20.68
N PRO A 87 16.56 -33.06 -22.01
CA PRO A 87 16.20 -34.21 -22.83
C PRO A 87 17.25 -35.33 -22.85
N ASP A 88 18.51 -35.01 -22.57
CA ASP A 88 19.64 -35.96 -22.46
C ASP A 88 19.70 -36.68 -21.10
N GLY A 89 18.72 -36.42 -20.21
CA GLY A 89 18.64 -37.03 -18.89
C GLY A 89 19.45 -36.30 -17.81
N THR A 90 20.20 -35.25 -18.16
CA THR A 90 20.93 -34.43 -17.18
C THR A 90 19.97 -33.51 -16.42
N ILE A 91 20.35 -33.14 -15.20
CA ILE A 91 19.57 -32.20 -14.37
C ILE A 91 20.38 -30.92 -14.19
N THR A 92 19.88 -29.82 -14.73
CA THR A 92 20.43 -28.49 -14.51
C THR A 92 19.73 -27.84 -13.33
N LYS A 93 20.48 -27.53 -12.27
CA LYS A 93 19.98 -26.79 -11.11
C LYS A 93 20.25 -25.30 -11.30
N ILE A 94 19.19 -24.51 -11.37
CA ILE A 94 19.26 -23.04 -11.48
C ILE A 94 18.86 -22.45 -10.14
N GLN A 95 19.74 -21.67 -9.53
CA GLN A 95 19.39 -20.84 -8.37
C GLN A 95 18.43 -19.75 -8.87
N ALA A 96 17.15 -19.83 -8.52
CA ALA A 96 16.21 -18.74 -8.78
C ALA A 96 16.46 -17.63 -7.74
N SER A 97 17.45 -16.78 -8.02
CA SER A 97 17.58 -15.49 -7.34
C SER A 97 16.39 -14.63 -7.72
N GLY A 98 15.35 -14.65 -6.88
CA GLY A 98 14.22 -13.74 -7.05
C GLY A 98 14.72 -12.30 -6.97
N GLY A 99 14.65 -11.59 -8.11
CA GLY A 99 14.87 -10.14 -8.24
C GLY A 99 16.15 -9.67 -7.57
N GLY A 100 17.30 -9.97 -8.15
CA GLY A 100 18.52 -9.24 -7.81
C GLY A 100 18.26 -7.76 -8.02
N ASN A 101 18.54 -6.93 -7.00
CA ASN A 101 18.70 -5.51 -7.25
C ASN A 101 19.80 -5.40 -8.30
N ASP A 102 19.52 -4.72 -9.40
CA ASP A 102 20.56 -4.40 -10.35
C ASP A 102 21.63 -3.56 -9.63
N ASP A 103 22.82 -4.12 -9.42
CA ASP A 103 23.94 -3.45 -8.74
C ASP A 103 24.34 -2.13 -9.43
N ARG A 104 23.88 -1.92 -10.67
CA ARG A 104 24.04 -0.67 -11.43
C ARG A 104 23.18 0.47 -10.85
N VAL A 105 22.07 0.15 -10.18
CA VAL A 105 21.17 1.12 -9.54
C VAL A 105 21.44 1.13 -8.04
N LYS A 106 22.24 2.11 -7.61
CA LYS A 106 22.53 2.30 -6.18
C LYS A 106 21.35 3.02 -5.52
N PHE A 107 20.54 2.25 -4.81
CA PHE A 107 19.51 2.78 -3.93
C PHE A 107 20.16 3.50 -2.74
N PRO A 108 19.56 4.60 -2.25
CA PRO A 108 20.00 5.20 -1.01
C PRO A 108 19.83 4.20 0.16
N PRO A 109 20.66 4.29 1.22
CA PRO A 109 20.67 3.31 2.32
C PRO A 109 19.33 3.11 3.02
N ASP A 110 18.43 4.08 2.89
CA ASP A 110 17.11 4.13 3.50
C ASP A 110 15.94 3.94 2.52
N ALA A 111 16.20 3.61 1.25
CA ALA A 111 15.19 3.44 0.20
C ALA A 111 14.03 2.48 0.57
N PHE A 112 14.32 1.50 1.42
CA PHE A 112 13.38 0.47 1.84
C PHE A 112 13.18 0.43 3.36
N LYS A 113 13.54 1.51 4.07
CA LYS A 113 13.20 1.61 5.49
C LYS A 113 11.68 1.61 5.61
N LYS A 114 11.17 0.66 6.38
CA LYS A 114 9.74 0.58 6.66
C LYS A 114 9.35 1.78 7.50
N GLU A 115 8.43 2.58 6.99
CA GLU A 115 7.87 3.68 7.76
C GLU A 115 6.94 3.17 8.85
N ASP A 116 7.02 3.81 10.01
CA ASP A 116 6.03 3.64 11.06
C ASP A 116 4.71 4.33 10.67
N LEU A 117 3.61 3.82 11.21
CA LEU A 117 2.32 4.48 11.07
C LEU A 117 2.42 5.89 11.67
N PRO A 118 1.80 6.90 11.03
CA PRO A 118 2.10 8.30 11.32
C PRO A 118 1.71 8.80 12.70
N ILE A 119 0.88 8.05 13.43
CA ILE A 119 0.40 8.44 14.75
C ILE A 119 0.78 7.37 15.76
N GLY A 120 2.09 7.06 15.80
CA GLY A 120 2.67 6.14 16.79
C GLY A 120 2.03 4.76 16.77
N GLY A 121 1.74 4.21 15.58
CA GLY A 121 1.09 2.90 15.45
C GLY A 121 -0.45 2.92 15.51
N LYS A 122 -1.08 4.08 15.69
CA LYS A 122 -2.53 4.22 15.82
C LYS A 122 -3.19 4.69 14.53
N ILE A 123 -4.47 4.39 14.37
CA ILE A 123 -5.32 4.85 13.26
C ILE A 123 -6.32 5.88 13.77
N LEU A 124 -6.23 7.12 13.32
CA LEU A 124 -7.17 8.21 13.55
C LEU A 124 -8.51 7.90 12.89
N GLN A 125 -9.57 7.93 13.69
CA GLN A 125 -10.93 7.61 13.26
C GLN A 125 -11.83 8.84 13.22
N ALA A 126 -11.65 9.76 14.17
CA ALA A 126 -12.44 10.98 14.24
C ALA A 126 -11.67 12.11 14.92
N ILE A 127 -11.99 13.34 14.52
CA ILE A 127 -11.52 14.59 15.13
C ILE A 127 -12.75 15.44 15.45
N GLN A 128 -12.84 15.94 16.68
CA GLN A 128 -13.87 16.91 17.06
C GLN A 128 -13.31 18.33 16.96
N VAL A 129 -14.04 19.18 16.25
CA VAL A 129 -13.76 20.62 16.14
C VAL A 129 -15.01 21.38 16.53
N LYS A 130 -15.01 22.00 17.72
CA LYS A 130 -16.21 22.60 18.32
C LYS A 130 -17.38 21.60 18.34
N ASN A 131 -18.44 21.89 17.57
CA ASN A 131 -19.66 21.10 17.45
C ASN A 131 -19.65 20.17 16.22
N PHE A 132 -18.56 20.17 15.43
CA PHE A 132 -18.42 19.37 14.23
C PHE A 132 -17.54 18.14 14.48
N LEU A 133 -17.85 17.08 13.76
CA LEU A 133 -17.08 15.85 13.75
C LEU A 133 -16.53 15.60 12.34
N ILE A 134 -15.21 15.52 12.22
CA ILE A 134 -14.54 15.06 11.00
C ILE A 134 -14.27 13.57 11.19
N SER A 135 -14.71 12.74 10.26
CA SER A 135 -14.51 11.29 10.31
C SER A 135 -14.49 10.69 8.90
N GLY A 136 -14.19 9.40 8.79
CA GLY A 136 -14.33 8.65 7.54
C GLY A 136 -13.06 8.63 6.67
N GLY A 137 -13.26 8.42 5.36
CA GLY A 137 -12.20 8.04 4.43
C GLY A 137 -11.00 8.98 4.39
N LEU A 138 -11.22 10.29 4.56
CA LEU A 138 -10.14 11.26 4.61
C LEU A 138 -9.13 10.98 5.74
N LEU A 139 -9.62 10.69 6.96
CA LEU A 139 -8.74 10.38 8.09
C LEU A 139 -8.05 9.03 7.89
N THR A 140 -8.74 8.06 7.29
CA THR A 140 -8.13 6.77 6.92
C THR A 140 -6.99 6.95 5.91
N SER A 141 -7.14 7.84 4.93
CA SER A 141 -6.11 8.12 3.92
C SER A 141 -4.80 8.59 4.54
N LEU A 142 -4.85 9.33 5.66
CA LEU A 142 -3.66 9.74 6.40
C LEU A 142 -2.81 8.53 6.84
N HIS A 143 -3.44 7.40 7.17
CA HIS A 143 -2.75 6.17 7.59
C HIS A 143 -2.27 5.31 6.44
N CYS A 144 -2.97 5.37 5.31
CA CYS A 144 -2.63 4.58 4.14
C CYS A 144 -1.56 5.25 3.26
N ALA A 145 -1.43 6.57 3.35
CA ALA A 145 -0.48 7.30 2.53
C ALA A 145 0.97 7.12 3.02
N PRO A 146 1.91 6.92 2.08
CA PRO A 146 3.35 6.99 2.38
C PRO A 146 3.78 8.41 2.75
N SER A 147 4.86 8.56 3.51
CA SER A 147 5.48 9.88 3.71
C SER A 147 6.01 10.40 2.38
N GLY A 148 6.03 11.72 2.24
CA GLY A 148 6.69 12.44 1.14
C GLY A 148 8.17 12.11 1.01
N LYS A 149 8.80 11.61 2.09
CA LYS A 149 10.19 11.16 2.13
C LYS A 149 10.38 9.75 1.56
N LEU A 150 9.31 9.01 1.28
CA LEU A 150 9.43 7.69 0.70
C LEU A 150 10.19 7.78 -0.61
N PHE A 151 11.22 6.93 -0.73
CA PHE A 151 12.07 6.88 -1.91
C PHE A 151 11.25 6.54 -3.16
N CYS A 152 11.54 7.27 -4.24
CA CYS A 152 11.13 6.93 -5.59
C CYS A 152 12.25 7.29 -6.58
N GLN A 153 12.13 6.81 -7.80
CA GLN A 153 12.97 7.27 -8.90
C GLN A 153 12.34 8.51 -9.53
N SER A 154 13.16 9.48 -9.92
CA SER A 154 12.68 10.67 -10.61
C SER A 154 12.15 10.31 -11.99
N LEU A 155 11.01 10.89 -12.36
CA LEU A 155 10.46 10.76 -13.71
C LEU A 155 11.02 11.81 -14.67
N THR A 156 11.65 12.86 -14.14
CA THR A 156 12.09 14.02 -14.92
C THR A 156 13.61 14.18 -14.95
N GLN A 157 14.33 13.55 -14.02
CA GLN A 157 15.78 13.65 -13.92
C GLN A 157 16.44 12.29 -14.12
N PHE A 158 17.42 12.23 -15.03
CA PHE A 158 18.17 11.02 -15.34
C PHE A 158 19.63 11.35 -15.64
N ASN A 159 20.50 10.38 -15.39
CA ASN A 159 21.88 10.37 -15.83
C ASN A 159 22.04 9.43 -17.00
N THR A 160 22.92 9.78 -17.93
CA THR A 160 23.36 8.86 -18.99
C THR A 160 24.73 8.29 -18.62
N ILE A 161 24.84 6.97 -18.62
CA ILE A 161 26.09 6.24 -18.42
C ILE A 161 26.47 5.61 -19.75
N THR A 162 27.64 5.98 -20.29
CA THR A 162 28.19 5.34 -21.47
C THR A 162 29.18 4.26 -21.04
N LYS A 163 28.98 3.03 -21.49
CA LYS A 163 29.93 1.93 -21.31
C LYS A 163 30.45 1.49 -22.65
N VAL A 164 31.76 1.30 -22.71
CA VAL A 164 32.42 0.75 -23.89
C VAL A 164 32.97 -0.61 -23.52
N THR A 165 32.50 -1.65 -24.20
CA THR A 165 32.96 -3.02 -24.05
C THR A 165 33.59 -3.49 -25.36
N HIS A 166 34.67 -4.25 -25.24
CA HIS A 166 35.36 -4.82 -26.39
C HIS A 166 35.27 -6.33 -26.27
N ASP A 167 34.60 -6.97 -27.23
CA ASP A 167 34.44 -8.42 -27.27
C ASP A 167 34.53 -8.92 -28.73
N GLY A 168 35.26 -10.01 -28.94
CA GLY A 168 35.47 -10.60 -30.27
C GLY A 168 36.07 -9.65 -31.33
N GLY A 169 36.82 -8.62 -30.92
CA GLY A 169 37.36 -7.60 -31.84
C GLY A 169 36.36 -6.52 -32.27
N MET A 170 35.13 -6.57 -31.76
CA MET A 170 34.11 -5.54 -31.94
C MET A 170 34.04 -4.63 -30.71
N THR A 171 33.76 -3.35 -30.94
CA THR A 171 33.52 -2.35 -29.89
C THR A 171 32.02 -2.14 -29.76
N PHE A 172 31.49 -2.39 -28.58
CA PHE A 172 30.10 -2.11 -28.23
C PHE A 172 30.06 -0.86 -27.35
N ILE A 173 29.19 0.08 -27.70
CA ILE A 173 28.97 1.31 -26.94
C ILE A 173 27.53 1.28 -26.44
N ASP A 174 27.36 1.03 -25.16
CA ASP A 174 26.07 1.01 -24.49
C ASP A 174 25.81 2.37 -23.83
N HIS A 175 24.71 3.02 -24.21
CA HIS A 175 24.18 4.20 -23.52
C HIS A 175 23.03 3.79 -22.60
N LEU A 176 23.24 3.93 -21.30
CA LEU A 176 22.28 3.58 -20.26
C LEU A 176 21.66 4.85 -19.71
N ILE A 177 20.34 4.98 -19.77
CA ILE A 177 19.60 6.07 -19.10
C ILE A 177 19.18 5.55 -17.73
N VAL A 178 19.66 6.20 -16.67
CA VAL A 178 19.40 5.81 -15.28
C VAL A 178 18.68 6.96 -14.57
N PRO A 179 17.44 6.77 -14.11
CA PRO A 179 16.72 7.80 -13.39
C PRO A 179 17.44 8.13 -12.06
N LEU A 180 17.39 9.40 -11.67
CA LEU A 180 17.97 9.83 -10.40
C LEU A 180 17.10 9.38 -9.22
N ASN A 181 17.74 9.22 -8.07
CA ASN A 181 17.05 8.97 -6.81
C ASN A 181 16.30 10.24 -6.36
N SER A 182 15.03 10.10 -5.99
CA SER A 182 14.15 11.18 -5.55
C SER A 182 13.23 10.71 -4.40
N CYS A 183 12.20 11.49 -4.10
CA CYS A 183 11.16 11.12 -3.13
C CYS A 183 9.79 11.64 -3.57
N LEU A 184 8.73 11.07 -2.98
CA LEU A 184 7.35 11.38 -3.39
C LEU A 184 7.02 12.87 -3.35
N GLU A 185 7.46 13.57 -2.32
CA GLU A 185 7.28 15.02 -2.16
C GLU A 185 7.93 15.81 -3.31
N LYS A 186 9.17 15.47 -3.68
CA LYS A 186 9.92 16.18 -4.74
C LYS A 186 9.32 15.97 -6.12
N GLU A 187 8.78 14.78 -6.36
CA GLU A 187 8.14 14.45 -7.63
C GLU A 187 6.65 14.88 -7.67
N GLY A 188 6.14 15.51 -6.61
CA GLY A 188 4.78 16.04 -6.56
C GLY A 188 3.69 14.97 -6.43
N TYR A 189 4.02 13.80 -5.89
CA TYR A 189 3.03 12.79 -5.58
C TYR A 189 2.29 13.12 -4.29
N MET A 190 0.99 12.82 -4.29
CA MET A 190 0.17 12.89 -3.10
C MET A 190 0.78 12.04 -1.98
N ASN A 191 1.08 12.71 -0.88
CA ASN A 191 1.78 12.12 0.26
C ASN A 191 1.04 12.41 1.56
N ARG A 192 1.51 11.77 2.62
CA ARG A 192 0.90 11.86 3.93
C ARG A 192 0.86 13.28 4.49
N GLU A 193 1.94 14.01 4.34
CA GLU A 193 2.09 15.38 4.84
C GLU A 193 1.09 16.32 4.15
N GLU A 194 0.87 16.15 2.84
CA GLU A 194 -0.18 16.86 2.10
C GLU A 194 -1.60 16.51 2.58
N ILE A 195 -1.87 15.25 2.91
CA ILE A 195 -3.16 14.84 3.48
C ILE A 195 -3.36 15.46 4.87
N GLU A 196 -2.31 15.47 5.68
CA GLU A 196 -2.33 16.11 7.00
C GLU A 196 -2.64 17.61 6.87
N ASP A 197 -1.98 18.31 5.95
CA ASP A 197 -2.24 19.72 5.65
C ASP A 197 -3.68 19.94 5.16
N MET A 198 -4.19 19.06 4.31
CA MET A 198 -5.59 19.11 3.85
C MET A 198 -6.59 18.98 5.01
N ILE A 199 -6.34 18.06 5.96
CA ILE A 199 -7.15 17.92 7.17
C ILE A 199 -7.08 19.20 8.02
N LEU A 200 -5.88 19.75 8.23
CA LEU A 200 -5.70 20.98 9.01
C LEU A 200 -6.39 22.19 8.36
N LYS A 201 -6.36 22.30 7.04
CA LYS A 201 -7.11 23.31 6.28
C LYS A 201 -8.61 23.17 6.50
N ILE A 202 -9.17 21.96 6.43
CA ILE A 202 -10.60 21.74 6.72
C ILE A 202 -10.93 22.14 8.15
N ILE A 203 -10.10 21.76 9.12
CA ILE A 203 -10.30 22.17 10.51
C ILE A 203 -10.33 23.68 10.66
N SER A 204 -9.43 24.40 9.97
CA SER A 204 -9.38 25.87 10.01
C SER A 204 -10.65 26.54 9.51
N LEU A 205 -11.38 25.91 8.59
CA LEU A 205 -12.67 26.40 8.09
C LEU A 205 -13.83 26.19 9.08
N LEU A 206 -13.62 25.37 10.12
CA LEU A 206 -14.60 25.06 11.17
C LEU A 206 -14.32 25.83 12.48
N LEU A 207 -13.19 26.55 12.54
CA LEU A 207 -12.84 27.48 13.62
C LEU A 207 -13.55 28.83 13.47
#